data_AF-T1H0G4-F1
#
_entry.id   AF-T1H0G4-F1
#
_cell.length_a   1.000
_cell.length_b   1.000
_cell.length_c   1.000
_cell.angle_alpha   90.00
_cell.angle_beta   90.00
_cell.angle_gamma   90.00
#
_symmetry.space_group_name_H-M   'P 1'
#
loop_
_entity.id
_entity.type
_entity.pdbx_description
1 polymer ?
#
loop_
_entity_poly.entity_id
_entity_poly.type
_entity_poly.pdbx_seq_one_letter_code
_entity_poly.pdbx_strand_id
1 'polypeptide(L)'
;MIVKAKDFKKYTNCPLHALVHIFTKLETNGITLFEGTNQEVIVHIILLKILGDNLGLHLTCGFQTTFRGNRPCMTCEITWEDLKTVFESDESLIRTIEKYEKYFEEGTYIENGVVEKCVLNEMPTYHVVENKIFDTMHDIDLGVIDAFNNRIQNFDYGYIERPNMPSKILPQHIKNGGKLHLNANEAHFFLKYFPLLAHSMIPYEDPTWWIKYIHLNSIMIP
;
A
#
# COMPACT_ATOMS: atom_id res chain seq x y z
N MET A 1 14.58 -12.42 8.00
CA MET A 1 14.27 -11.95 9.37
C MET A 1 12.77 -11.82 9.49
N ILE A 2 12.14 -12.32 10.55
CA ILE A 2 10.70 -12.19 10.79
C ILE A 2 10.52 -11.33 12.04
N VAL A 3 9.99 -10.12 11.88
CA VAL A 3 9.61 -9.23 12.99
C VAL A 3 8.10 -9.23 13.10
N LYS A 4 7.56 -9.44 14.31
CA LYS A 4 6.11 -9.43 14.55
C LYS A 4 5.70 -8.06 15.10
N ALA A 5 4.43 -7.68 14.90
CA ALA A 5 3.90 -6.42 15.42
C ALA A 5 4.09 -6.24 16.95
N LYS A 6 4.09 -7.33 17.72
CA LYS A 6 4.39 -7.30 19.16
C LYS A 6 5.83 -6.86 19.49
N ASP A 7 6.77 -7.11 18.57
CA ASP A 7 8.16 -6.73 18.73
C ASP A 7 8.28 -5.22 18.55
N PHE A 8 7.57 -4.64 17.58
CA PHE A 8 7.44 -3.18 17.45
C PHE A 8 6.76 -2.50 18.64
N LYS A 9 5.76 -3.15 19.26
CA LYS A 9 5.15 -2.59 20.48
C LYS A 9 6.12 -2.54 21.67
N LYS A 10 7.07 -3.47 21.72
CA LYS A 10 8.02 -3.60 22.84
C LYS A 10 9.32 -2.85 22.61
N TYR A 11 9.81 -2.85 21.38
CA TYR A 11 11.12 -2.37 20.98
C TYR A 11 11.04 -1.25 19.93
N THR A 12 9.84 -0.75 19.66
CA THR A 12 9.59 0.30 18.66
C THR A 12 10.19 -0.08 17.30
N ASN A 13 10.75 0.84 16.51
CA ASN A 13 11.39 0.50 15.24
C ASN A 13 12.79 -0.15 15.37
N CYS A 14 13.31 -0.35 16.59
CA CYS A 14 14.64 -0.93 16.83
C CYS A 14 14.91 -2.28 16.14
N PRO A 15 13.95 -3.23 16.02
CA PRO A 15 14.19 -4.50 15.32
C PRO A 15 14.67 -4.36 13.86
N LEU A 16 14.52 -3.18 13.26
CA LEU A 16 14.97 -2.91 11.88
C LEU A 16 16.46 -2.57 11.78
N HIS A 17 17.17 -2.28 12.88
CA HIS A 17 18.62 -1.95 12.85
C HIS A 17 19.45 -2.99 12.10
N ALA A 18 19.14 -4.28 12.30
CA ALA A 18 19.85 -5.35 11.60
C ALA A 18 19.68 -5.27 10.07
N LEU A 19 18.49 -4.87 9.60
CA LEU A 19 18.23 -4.66 8.18
C LEU A 19 18.90 -3.39 7.67
N VAL A 20 18.83 -2.29 8.42
CA VAL A 20 19.51 -1.04 8.08
C VAL A 20 20.99 -1.29 7.88
N HIS A 21 21.65 -1.98 8.80
CA HIS A 21 23.08 -2.32 8.67
C HIS A 21 23.38 -3.16 7.41
N ILE A 22 22.52 -4.12 7.07
CA ILE A 22 22.68 -4.94 5.87
C ILE A 22 22.52 -4.08 4.62
N PHE A 23 21.45 -3.29 4.53
CA PHE A 23 21.18 -2.46 3.36
C PHE A 23 22.22 -1.37 3.18
N THR A 24 22.65 -0.70 4.26
CA THR A 24 23.75 0.26 4.20
C THR A 24 25.02 -0.37 3.65
N LYS A 25 25.37 -1.60 4.05
CA LYS A 25 26.53 -2.31 3.46
C LYS A 25 26.35 -2.64 1.99
N LEU A 26 25.17 -3.10 1.59
CA LEU A 26 24.87 -3.42 0.19
C LEU A 26 24.86 -2.17 -0.69
N GLU A 27 24.48 -1.03 -0.12
CA GLU A 27 24.49 0.27 -0.76
C GLU A 27 25.91 0.83 -0.89
N THR A 28 26.70 0.80 0.19
CA THR A 28 28.04 1.41 0.20
C THR A 28 29.10 0.52 -0.45
N ASN A 29 29.05 -0.79 -0.22
CA ASN A 29 30.11 -1.72 -0.63
C ASN A 29 29.71 -2.52 -1.89
N GLY A 30 28.41 -2.67 -2.14
CA GLY A 30 27.90 -3.51 -3.21
C GLY A 30 28.17 -5.00 -3.02
N ILE A 31 27.86 -5.76 -4.07
CA ILE A 31 28.16 -7.18 -4.21
C ILE A 31 29.03 -7.36 -5.45
N THR A 32 30.20 -7.97 -5.26
CA THR A 32 31.05 -8.39 -6.38
C THR A 32 30.44 -9.59 -7.10
N LEU A 33 30.21 -9.45 -8.39
CA LEU A 33 29.79 -10.50 -9.32
C LEU A 33 30.92 -10.81 -10.29
N PHE A 34 31.08 -12.11 -10.58
CA PHE A 34 32.00 -12.60 -11.60
C PHE A 34 31.17 -13.03 -12.81
N GLU A 35 31.15 -12.21 -13.85
CA GLU A 35 30.68 -12.64 -15.15
C GLU A 35 31.77 -13.53 -15.76
N GLY A 36 31.41 -14.56 -16.53
CA GLY A 36 32.32 -15.61 -17.05
C GLY A 36 33.49 -15.13 -17.93
N THR A 37 33.75 -13.83 -17.97
CA THR A 37 34.77 -13.08 -18.70
C THR A 37 35.85 -12.47 -17.79
N ASN A 38 36.19 -13.05 -16.63
CA ASN A 38 37.29 -12.55 -15.77
C ASN A 38 37.18 -11.05 -15.37
N GLN A 39 36.02 -10.43 -15.57
CA GLN A 39 35.74 -9.04 -15.22
C GLN A 39 34.95 -9.01 -13.91
N GLU A 40 35.45 -8.23 -12.97
CA GLU A 40 34.80 -7.96 -11.71
C GLU A 40 33.76 -6.85 -11.90
N VAL A 41 32.49 -7.14 -11.59
CA VAL A 41 31.42 -6.15 -11.59
C VAL A 41 30.91 -5.98 -10.17
N ILE A 42 30.92 -4.75 -9.66
CA ILE A 42 30.37 -4.43 -8.33
C ILE A 42 28.96 -3.88 -8.53
N VAL A 43 27.97 -4.55 -7.94
CA VAL A 43 26.57 -4.15 -7.99
C VAL A 43 26.16 -3.56 -6.64
N HIS A 44 25.81 -2.27 -6.64
CA HIS A 44 25.28 -1.59 -5.46
C HIS A 44 23.76 -1.76 -5.39
N ILE A 45 23.24 -2.05 -4.19
CA ILE A 45 21.80 -2.24 -3.97
C ILE A 45 21.30 -1.16 -3.04
N ILE A 46 20.33 -0.38 -3.52
CA ILE A 46 19.66 0.67 -2.75
C ILE A 46 18.28 0.21 -2.32
N LEU A 47 17.85 0.59 -1.12
CA LEU A 47 16.46 0.41 -0.70
C LEU A 47 15.60 1.53 -1.29
N LEU A 48 14.72 1.19 -2.21
CA LEU A 48 13.80 2.18 -2.77
C LEU A 48 12.62 2.47 -1.82
N LYS A 49 11.90 1.44 -1.39
CA LYS A 49 10.57 1.55 -0.78
C LYS A 49 10.26 0.37 0.16
N ILE A 50 9.49 0.61 1.21
CA ILE A 50 8.94 -0.39 2.15
C ILE A 50 7.41 -0.48 2.04
N LEU A 51 6.89 -1.61 1.56
CA LEU A 51 5.45 -1.79 1.41
C LEU A 51 4.81 -2.26 2.73
N GLY A 52 3.60 -1.77 3.01
CA GLY A 52 2.81 -2.17 4.18
C GLY A 52 1.45 -1.49 4.20
N ASP A 53 0.55 -2.00 5.04
CA ASP A 53 -0.72 -1.32 5.33
C ASP A 53 -0.48 -0.03 6.13
N ASN A 54 -1.46 0.89 6.16
CA ASN A 54 -1.31 2.18 6.84
C ASN A 54 -0.84 2.06 8.29
N LEU A 55 -1.38 1.09 9.04
CA LEU A 55 -1.00 0.88 10.43
C LEU A 55 0.44 0.36 10.57
N GLY A 56 0.81 -0.63 9.76
CA GLY A 56 2.15 -1.20 9.73
C GLY A 56 3.20 -0.17 9.31
N LEU A 57 2.91 0.64 8.29
CA LEU A 57 3.80 1.72 7.86
C LEU A 57 3.99 2.77 8.94
N HIS A 58 2.91 3.29 9.55
CA HIS A 58 3.02 4.24 10.64
C HIS A 58 3.89 3.71 11.79
N LEU A 59 3.67 2.46 12.19
CA LEU A 59 4.44 1.80 13.24
C LEU A 59 5.92 1.63 12.87
N THR A 60 6.20 1.15 11.66
CA THR A 60 7.55 0.90 11.15
C THR A 60 8.33 2.21 10.99
N CYS A 61 7.65 3.25 10.56
CA CYS A 61 8.20 4.55 10.20
C CYS A 61 8.29 5.54 11.39
N GLY A 62 7.87 5.14 12.59
CA GLY A 62 7.93 5.98 13.79
C GLY A 62 6.86 7.06 13.87
N PHE A 63 5.76 6.93 13.12
CA PHE A 63 4.63 7.86 13.18
C PHE A 63 3.55 7.38 14.15
N GLN A 64 2.68 8.29 14.58
CA GLN A 64 1.56 7.92 15.44
C GLN A 64 0.63 6.93 14.75
N THR A 65 0.25 5.88 15.46
CA THR A 65 -0.69 4.85 14.96
C THR A 65 -2.15 5.19 15.28
N THR A 66 -2.40 6.34 15.91
CA THR A 66 -3.74 6.83 16.23
C THR A 66 -4.19 7.79 15.13
N PHE A 67 -5.02 7.30 14.21
CA PHE A 67 -5.52 8.08 13.07
C PHE A 67 -6.54 9.18 13.43
N ARG A 68 -6.77 9.41 14.74
CA ARG A 68 -7.55 10.53 15.29
C ARG A 68 -6.67 11.49 16.11
N GLY A 69 -5.35 11.33 16.06
CA GLY A 69 -4.41 12.26 16.68
C GLY A 69 -4.27 13.54 15.87
N ASN A 70 -3.58 14.54 16.42
CA ASN A 70 -3.52 15.90 15.87
C ASN A 70 -3.11 15.94 14.40
N ARG A 71 -1.99 15.30 14.01
CA ARG A 71 -1.52 15.22 12.61
C ARG A 71 -1.39 13.77 12.12
N PRO A 72 -2.48 13.12 11.69
CA PRO A 72 -2.52 11.66 11.53
C PRO A 72 -1.92 11.15 10.22
N CYS A 73 -1.62 12.02 9.25
CA CYS A 73 -0.99 11.62 8.00
C CYS A 73 0.53 11.50 8.17
N MET A 74 1.19 10.54 7.51
CA MET A 74 2.66 10.47 7.41
C MET A 74 3.25 11.36 6.30
N THR A 75 2.46 11.71 5.29
CA THR A 75 2.90 12.47 4.11
C THR A 75 2.87 13.99 4.31
N CYS A 76 1.85 14.50 5.00
CA CYS A 76 1.66 15.93 5.25
C CYS A 76 1.28 16.23 6.70
N GLU A 77 1.52 17.47 7.10
CA GLU A 77 1.25 18.02 8.42
C GLU A 77 -0.22 18.42 8.61
N ILE A 78 -1.14 17.94 7.77
CA ILE A 78 -2.57 18.29 7.93
C ILE A 78 -3.08 17.87 9.31
N THR A 79 -3.94 18.71 9.91
CA THR A 79 -4.56 18.38 11.19
C THR A 79 -5.76 17.45 11.01
N TRP A 80 -6.17 16.77 12.07
CA TRP A 80 -7.40 15.98 12.09
C TRP A 80 -8.65 16.84 11.83
N GLU A 81 -8.65 18.07 12.31
CA GLU A 81 -9.72 19.04 12.10
C GLU A 81 -9.83 19.40 10.61
N ASP A 82 -8.71 19.74 9.98
CA ASP A 82 -8.66 20.16 8.58
C ASP A 82 -8.94 18.99 7.61
N LEU A 83 -8.55 17.76 7.97
CA LEU A 83 -8.84 16.56 7.18
C LEU A 83 -10.33 16.33 6.90
N LYS A 84 -11.22 16.94 7.68
CA LYS A 84 -12.68 16.79 7.49
C LYS A 84 -13.23 17.70 6.41
N THR A 85 -12.50 18.74 6.02
CA THR A 85 -12.99 19.83 5.19
C THR A 85 -12.07 20.15 4.00
N VAL A 86 -10.81 19.72 4.04
CA VAL A 86 -9.84 19.93 2.97
C VAL A 86 -9.88 18.75 1.98
N PHE A 87 -10.17 19.06 0.71
CA PHE A 87 -10.24 18.08 -0.39
C PHE A 87 -9.16 18.27 -1.44
N GLU A 88 -8.36 19.33 -1.33
CA GLU A 88 -7.26 19.64 -2.22
C GLU A 88 -5.93 19.52 -1.46
N SER A 89 -4.90 19.01 -2.13
CA SER A 89 -3.58 18.88 -1.53
C SER A 89 -2.89 20.24 -1.40
N ASP A 90 -2.49 20.61 -0.20
CA ASP A 90 -1.64 21.77 0.05
C ASP A 90 -0.17 21.35 0.11
N GLU A 91 0.60 21.77 -0.90
CA GLU A 91 2.04 21.48 -0.99
C GLU A 91 2.83 22.05 0.19
N SER A 92 2.37 23.14 0.80
CA SER A 92 3.03 23.75 1.95
C SER A 92 2.97 22.89 3.20
N LEU A 93 1.98 22.00 3.30
CA LEU A 93 1.83 21.05 4.40
C LEU A 93 2.64 19.77 4.19
N ILE A 94 3.26 19.58 3.03
CA ILE A 94 4.04 18.38 2.76
C ILE A 94 5.25 18.32 3.71
N ARG A 95 5.47 17.15 4.34
CA ARG A 95 6.68 16.92 5.14
C ARG A 95 7.90 16.82 4.23
N THR A 96 8.95 17.55 4.62
CA THR A 96 10.29 17.49 4.02
C THR A 96 11.28 17.01 5.07
N ILE A 97 12.50 16.64 4.66
CA ILE A 97 13.56 16.22 5.59
C ILE A 97 13.84 17.34 6.59
N GLU A 98 13.94 18.58 6.10
CA GLU A 98 14.27 19.76 6.92
C GLU A 98 13.22 19.97 8.01
N LYS A 99 11.93 19.89 7.66
CA LYS A 99 10.86 19.99 8.65
C LYS A 99 10.89 18.84 9.64
N TYR A 100 11.08 17.63 9.14
CA TYR A 100 11.11 16.42 9.97
C TYR A 100 12.22 16.50 11.02
N GLU A 101 13.43 16.88 10.63
CA GLU A 101 14.57 17.05 11.54
C GLU A 101 14.33 18.21 12.52
N LYS A 102 13.77 19.32 12.05
CA LYS A 102 13.40 20.46 12.89
C LYS A 102 12.46 20.07 14.03
N TYR A 103 11.53 19.13 13.82
CA TYR A 103 10.65 18.68 14.90
C TYR A 103 11.43 18.06 16.07
N PHE A 104 12.55 17.38 15.79
CA PHE A 104 13.38 16.78 16.83
C PHE A 104 14.31 17.81 17.48
N GLU A 105 14.84 18.76 16.69
CA GLU A 105 15.64 19.87 17.21
C GLU A 105 14.84 20.76 18.18
N GLU A 106 13.57 21.02 17.85
CA GLU A 106 12.67 21.85 18.68
C GLU A 106 11.92 21.03 19.74
N GLY A 107 12.03 19.70 19.74
CA GLY A 107 11.30 18.82 20.65
C GLY A 107 9.79 18.75 20.39
N THR A 108 9.32 19.16 19.20
CA THR A 108 7.91 19.23 18.81
C THR A 108 7.43 18.03 17.97
N TYR A 109 8.19 16.93 17.96
CA TYR A 109 7.92 15.76 17.13
C TYR A 109 6.57 15.09 17.44
N ILE A 110 6.16 15.09 18.72
CA ILE A 110 4.87 14.52 19.14
C ILE A 110 3.70 15.37 18.61
N GLU A 111 3.75 16.70 18.74
CA GLU A 111 2.71 17.58 18.19
C GLU A 111 2.58 17.43 16.66
N ASN A 112 3.68 17.09 16.00
CA ASN A 112 3.75 16.89 14.55
C ASN A 112 3.42 15.47 14.07
N GLY A 113 2.93 14.62 14.98
CA GLY A 113 2.43 13.27 14.67
C GLY A 113 3.51 12.21 14.54
N VAL A 114 4.73 12.49 15.03
CA VAL A 114 5.86 11.57 15.05
C VAL A 114 6.05 11.07 16.48
N VAL A 115 6.30 9.77 16.65
CA VAL A 115 6.50 9.12 17.96
C VAL A 115 7.98 8.97 18.27
N GLU A 116 8.77 8.63 17.26
CA GLU A 116 10.21 8.41 17.38
C GLU A 116 10.91 8.64 16.05
N LYS A 117 12.24 8.80 16.08
CA LYS A 117 13.03 8.90 14.85
C LYS A 117 13.07 7.53 14.15
N CYS A 118 12.77 7.50 12.85
CA CYS A 118 12.84 6.28 12.06
C CYS A 118 14.29 5.84 11.86
N VAL A 119 14.65 4.63 12.31
CA VAL A 119 15.99 4.05 12.10
C VAL A 119 16.36 3.90 10.61
N LEU A 120 15.37 3.80 9.72
CA LEU A 120 15.60 3.72 8.29
C LEU A 120 16.23 4.99 7.71
N ASN A 121 16.09 6.14 8.39
CA ASN A 121 16.71 7.40 7.99
C ASN A 121 18.25 7.38 8.16
N GLU A 122 18.82 6.34 8.78
CA GLU A 122 20.28 6.15 8.89
C GLU A 122 20.90 5.60 7.60
N MET A 123 20.09 5.10 6.65
CA MET A 123 20.57 4.63 5.36
C MET A 123 20.92 5.82 4.44
N PRO A 124 22.00 5.77 3.65
CA PRO A 124 22.49 6.94 2.92
C PRO A 124 21.52 7.53 1.89
N THR A 125 20.71 6.71 1.22
CA THR A 125 19.78 7.15 0.16
C THR A 125 18.30 7.00 0.52
N TYR A 126 17.97 6.75 1.80
CA TYR A 126 16.58 6.57 2.22
C TYR A 126 16.20 7.55 3.34
N HIS A 127 15.07 8.22 3.16
CA HIS A 127 14.44 8.95 4.24
C HIS A 127 12.93 8.74 4.23
N VAL A 128 12.36 8.51 5.40
CA VAL A 128 10.95 8.12 5.58
C VAL A 128 9.95 9.14 5.01
N VAL A 129 10.32 10.43 4.99
CA VAL A 129 9.48 11.49 4.42
C VAL A 129 9.71 11.74 2.93
N GLU A 130 10.70 11.13 2.30
CA GLU A 130 10.92 11.25 0.84
C GLU A 130 10.47 9.98 0.12
N ASN A 131 10.80 8.82 0.68
CA ASN A 131 10.45 7.49 0.17
C ASN A 131 9.01 7.10 0.56
N LYS A 132 8.05 8.01 0.38
CA LYS A 132 6.64 7.87 0.76
C LYS A 132 5.96 6.74 -0.01
N ILE A 133 5.07 6.03 0.67
CA ILE A 133 4.33 4.91 0.11
C ILE A 133 2.87 5.03 0.47
N PHE A 134 2.03 4.90 -0.55
CA PHE A 134 0.62 4.63 -0.44
C PHE A 134 0.43 3.22 -0.95
N ASP A 135 -0.23 2.37 -0.16
CA ASP A 135 -0.51 1.02 -0.62
C ASP A 135 -1.69 1.13 -1.60
N THR A 136 -1.40 1.06 -2.90
CA THR A 136 -2.45 1.13 -3.93
C THR A 136 -3.51 0.05 -3.71
N MET A 137 -3.13 -1.14 -3.25
CA MET A 137 -4.07 -2.23 -3.00
C MET A 137 -4.89 -2.04 -1.70
N HIS A 138 -4.42 -1.25 -0.73
CA HIS A 138 -5.16 -0.96 0.51
C HIS A 138 -5.91 0.38 0.48
N ASP A 139 -5.36 1.38 -0.21
CA ASP A 139 -5.77 2.79 -0.16
C ASP A 139 -6.47 3.27 -1.46
N ILE A 140 -6.12 2.71 -2.63
CA ILE A 140 -6.71 3.08 -3.93
C ILE A 140 -7.82 2.10 -4.35
N ASP A 141 -7.74 0.83 -3.95
CA ASP A 141 -8.71 -0.20 -4.34
C ASP A 141 -10.14 0.02 -3.81
N LEU A 142 -10.38 0.98 -2.90
CA LEU A 142 -11.75 1.43 -2.61
C LEU A 142 -12.43 2.00 -3.86
N GLY A 143 -11.71 2.78 -4.67
CA GLY A 143 -12.23 3.32 -5.93
C GLY A 143 -12.46 2.24 -6.99
N VAL A 144 -11.61 1.21 -7.02
CA VAL A 144 -11.76 0.06 -7.93
C VAL A 144 -12.98 -0.78 -7.53
N ILE A 145 -13.16 -1.04 -6.24
CA ILE A 145 -14.34 -1.75 -5.71
C ILE A 145 -15.62 -0.97 -5.99
N ASP A 146 -15.62 0.35 -5.77
CA ASP A 146 -16.78 1.20 -6.04
C ASP A 146 -17.10 1.28 -7.54
N ALA A 147 -16.09 1.41 -8.40
CA ALA A 147 -16.26 1.38 -9.84
C ALA A 147 -16.81 0.03 -10.32
N PHE A 148 -16.31 -1.08 -9.78
CA PHE A 148 -16.79 -2.41 -10.12
C PHE A 148 -18.20 -2.68 -9.59
N ASN A 149 -18.51 -2.26 -8.36
CA ASN A 149 -19.86 -2.30 -7.80
C ASN A 149 -20.84 -1.48 -8.64
N ASN A 150 -20.45 -0.30 -9.12
CA ASN A 150 -21.28 0.51 -9.99
C ASN A 150 -21.63 -0.24 -11.29
N ARG A 151 -20.65 -0.94 -11.88
CA ARG A 151 -20.89 -1.80 -13.05
C ARG A 151 -21.83 -2.96 -12.72
N ILE A 152 -21.62 -3.64 -11.59
CA ILE A 152 -22.53 -4.70 -11.14
C ILE A 152 -23.96 -4.19 -11.03
N GLN A 153 -24.18 -2.98 -10.49
CA GLN A 153 -25.54 -2.47 -10.28
C GLN A 153 -26.22 -1.95 -11.54
N ASN A 154 -25.44 -1.44 -12.49
CA ASN A 154 -25.97 -0.71 -13.65
C ASN A 154 -25.85 -1.50 -14.97
N PHE A 155 -25.17 -2.64 -14.98
CA PHE A 155 -25.09 -3.49 -16.16
C PHE A 155 -26.49 -4.03 -16.52
N ASP A 156 -26.81 -4.04 -17.81
CA ASP A 156 -28.08 -4.56 -18.29
C ASP A 156 -28.01 -6.09 -18.41
N TYR A 157 -28.44 -6.78 -17.36
CA TYR A 157 -28.54 -8.24 -17.34
C TYR A 157 -29.80 -8.75 -18.06
N GLY A 158 -30.73 -7.87 -18.45
CA GLY A 158 -32.05 -8.25 -18.91
C GLY A 158 -33.00 -8.66 -17.78
N TYR A 159 -34.30 -8.68 -18.08
CA TYR A 159 -35.37 -8.85 -17.09
C TYR A 159 -35.30 -10.17 -16.31
N ILE A 160 -34.94 -11.27 -16.99
CA ILE A 160 -34.93 -12.63 -16.42
C ILE A 160 -33.80 -12.80 -15.39
N GLU A 161 -32.65 -12.21 -15.67
CA GLU A 161 -31.38 -12.46 -15.00
C GLU A 161 -31.07 -11.40 -13.94
N ARG A 162 -31.69 -10.21 -14.03
CA ARG A 162 -31.58 -9.12 -13.04
C ARG A 162 -31.81 -9.53 -11.58
N PRO A 163 -32.75 -10.44 -11.22
CA PRO A 163 -32.92 -10.88 -9.84
C PRO A 163 -31.74 -11.68 -9.28
N ASN A 164 -30.87 -12.23 -10.13
CA ASN A 164 -29.69 -13.01 -9.75
C ASN A 164 -28.42 -12.15 -9.63
N MET A 165 -28.54 -10.83 -9.81
CA MET A 165 -27.41 -9.90 -9.70
C MET A 165 -26.76 -10.02 -8.32
N PRO A 166 -25.42 -10.10 -8.26
CA PRO A 166 -24.70 -10.27 -7.00
C PRO A 166 -24.82 -9.01 -6.15
N SER A 167 -24.86 -9.23 -4.83
CA SER A 167 -24.80 -8.16 -3.84
C SER A 167 -23.49 -7.35 -3.96
N LYS A 168 -23.52 -6.08 -3.51
CA LYS A 168 -22.34 -5.21 -3.50
C LYS A 168 -21.17 -5.88 -2.79
N ILE A 169 -19.99 -5.82 -3.41
CA ILE A 169 -18.74 -6.23 -2.79
C ILE A 169 -18.34 -5.14 -1.81
N LEU A 170 -18.44 -5.44 -0.51
CA LEU A 170 -18.03 -4.51 0.53
C LEU A 170 -16.52 -4.65 0.77
N PRO A 171 -15.81 -3.56 1.14
CA PRO A 171 -14.37 -3.62 1.44
C PRO A 171 -14.01 -4.70 2.47
N GLN A 172 -14.90 -4.97 3.43
CA GLN A 172 -14.73 -6.03 4.43
C GLN A 172 -14.63 -7.44 3.83
N HIS A 173 -15.26 -7.71 2.68
CA HIS A 173 -15.19 -9.02 2.00
C HIS A 173 -13.77 -9.27 1.45
N ILE A 174 -13.05 -8.21 1.10
CA ILE A 174 -11.68 -8.29 0.61
C ILE A 174 -10.71 -8.33 1.78
N LYS A 175 -10.88 -7.43 2.77
CA LYS A 175 -10.00 -7.33 3.95
C LYS A 175 -10.00 -8.59 4.83
N ASN A 176 -11.11 -9.33 4.91
CA ASN A 176 -11.23 -10.55 5.71
C ASN A 176 -10.90 -11.83 4.92
N GLY A 177 -9.80 -11.82 4.16
CA GLY A 177 -9.29 -13.00 3.46
C GLY A 177 -9.94 -13.29 2.11
N GLY A 178 -10.48 -12.27 1.44
CA GLY A 178 -10.94 -12.36 0.04
C GLY A 178 -12.17 -13.25 -0.20
N LYS A 179 -13.02 -13.44 0.82
CA LYS A 179 -14.22 -14.27 0.70
C LYS A 179 -15.42 -13.42 0.30
N LEU A 180 -15.85 -13.55 -0.95
CA LEU A 180 -17.12 -12.98 -1.41
C LEU A 180 -18.26 -13.82 -0.84
N HIS A 181 -19.16 -13.17 -0.09
CA HIS A 181 -20.38 -13.80 0.42
C HIS A 181 -21.45 -13.82 -0.69
N LEU A 182 -21.32 -14.77 -1.61
CA LEU A 182 -22.28 -15.01 -2.69
C LEU A 182 -22.95 -16.37 -2.47
N ASN A 183 -24.27 -16.44 -2.69
CA ASN A 183 -24.95 -17.73 -2.80
C ASN A 183 -24.58 -18.44 -4.12
N ALA A 184 -24.96 -19.71 -4.29
CA ALA A 184 -24.57 -20.50 -5.46
C ALA A 184 -25.03 -19.88 -6.81
N ASN A 185 -26.23 -19.29 -6.84
CA ASN A 185 -26.76 -18.64 -8.04
C ASN A 185 -26.06 -17.30 -8.29
N GLU A 186 -25.85 -16.49 -7.25
CA GLU A 186 -25.06 -15.24 -7.33
C GLU A 186 -23.62 -15.50 -7.78
N ALA A 187 -23.00 -16.59 -7.31
CA ALA A 187 -21.64 -16.97 -7.69
C ALA A 187 -21.57 -17.41 -9.16
N HIS A 188 -22.49 -18.26 -9.61
CA HIS A 188 -22.57 -18.65 -11.02
C HIS A 188 -22.80 -17.43 -11.92
N PHE A 189 -23.73 -16.56 -11.53
CA PHE A 189 -24.04 -15.34 -12.24
C PHE A 189 -22.85 -14.38 -12.28
N PHE A 190 -22.19 -14.17 -11.14
CA PHE A 190 -21.00 -13.36 -11.03
C PHE A 190 -19.92 -13.85 -12.00
N LEU A 191 -19.63 -15.16 -12.01
CA LEU A 191 -18.64 -15.76 -12.92
C LEU A 191 -19.05 -15.62 -14.40
N LYS A 192 -20.33 -15.82 -14.73
CA LYS A 192 -20.87 -15.67 -16.10
C LYS A 192 -20.66 -14.26 -16.66
N TYR A 193 -20.88 -13.22 -15.85
CA TYR A 193 -20.80 -11.82 -16.29
C TYR A 193 -19.48 -11.13 -15.93
N PHE A 194 -18.63 -11.75 -15.10
CA PHE A 194 -17.32 -11.21 -14.72
C PHE A 194 -16.47 -10.73 -15.91
N PRO A 195 -16.38 -11.48 -17.03
CA PRO A 195 -15.61 -11.01 -18.18
C PRO A 195 -16.10 -9.64 -18.67
N LEU A 196 -17.41 -9.48 -18.83
CA LEU A 196 -18.02 -8.25 -19.34
C LEU A 196 -17.89 -7.08 -18.37
N LEU A 197 -17.95 -7.36 -17.07
CA LEU A 197 -17.87 -6.34 -16.01
C LEU A 197 -16.42 -5.86 -15.79
N ALA A 198 -15.45 -6.76 -15.84
CA ALA A 198 -14.05 -6.49 -15.49
C ALA A 198 -13.16 -6.14 -16.69
N HIS A 199 -13.53 -6.51 -17.92
CA HIS A 199 -12.68 -6.38 -19.12
C HIS A 199 -12.07 -4.98 -19.28
N SER A 200 -12.89 -3.93 -19.24
CA SER A 200 -12.39 -2.55 -19.41
C SER A 200 -11.82 -1.92 -18.14
N MET A 201 -11.62 -2.69 -17.07
CA MET A 201 -10.88 -2.25 -15.88
C MET A 201 -9.44 -2.78 -15.86
N ILE A 202 -9.08 -3.67 -16.80
CA ILE A 202 -7.75 -4.25 -16.89
C ILE A 202 -6.84 -3.28 -17.66
N PRO A 203 -5.71 -2.82 -17.08
CA PRO A 203 -4.76 -1.97 -17.78
C PRO A 203 -4.22 -2.66 -19.04
N TYR A 204 -4.22 -1.97 -20.17
CA TYR A 204 -3.72 -2.53 -21.44
C TYR A 204 -2.21 -2.79 -21.40
N GLU A 205 -1.51 -2.02 -20.58
CA GLU A 205 -0.04 -2.03 -20.46
C GLU A 205 0.48 -3.09 -19.48
N ASP A 206 -0.38 -3.81 -18.75
CA ASP A 206 0.04 -4.82 -17.77
C ASP A 206 -0.29 -6.26 -18.22
N PRO A 207 0.67 -7.00 -18.79
CA PRO A 207 0.48 -8.38 -19.25
C PRO A 207 0.07 -9.34 -18.12
N THR A 208 0.45 -9.05 -16.88
CA THR A 208 0.20 -9.95 -15.73
C THR A 208 -1.28 -10.04 -15.43
N TRP A 209 -1.99 -8.91 -15.47
CA TRP A 209 -3.44 -8.87 -15.27
C TRP A 209 -4.20 -9.55 -16.41
N TRP A 210 -3.74 -9.37 -17.65
CA TRP A 210 -4.32 -10.05 -18.81
C TRP A 210 -4.19 -11.58 -18.71
N ILE A 211 -3.02 -12.10 -18.31
CA ILE A 211 -2.83 -13.55 -18.12
C ILE A 211 -3.80 -14.09 -17.06
N LYS A 212 -3.94 -13.41 -15.93
CA LYS A 212 -4.86 -13.81 -14.85
C LYS A 212 -6.32 -13.78 -15.30
N TYR A 213 -6.72 -12.73 -16.02
CA TYR A 213 -8.08 -12.59 -16.55
C TYR A 213 -8.43 -13.66 -17.58
N ILE A 214 -7.52 -13.93 -18.53
CA ILE A 214 -7.68 -14.98 -19.53
C ILE A 214 -7.77 -16.35 -18.85
N HIS A 215 -6.90 -16.62 -17.88
CA HIS A 215 -6.94 -17.86 -17.12
C HIS A 215 -8.26 -18.05 -16.38
N LEU A 216 -8.76 -17.01 -15.69
CA LEU A 216 -10.05 -17.06 -15.02
C LEU A 216 -11.19 -17.34 -16.01
N ASN A 217 -11.21 -16.66 -17.16
CA ASN A 217 -12.22 -16.90 -18.19
C ASN A 217 -12.14 -18.31 -18.78
N SER A 218 -10.95 -18.88 -18.92
CA SER A 218 -10.77 -20.27 -19.39
C SER A 218 -11.33 -21.32 -18.43
N ILE A 219 -11.44 -21.00 -17.14
CA ILE A 219 -12.05 -21.88 -16.13
C ILE A 219 -13.59 -21.74 -16.13
N MET A 220 -14.10 -20.57 -16.51
CA MET A 220 -15.54 -20.25 -16.48
C MET A 220 -16.29 -20.64 -17.76
N ILE A 221 -15.59 -21.04 -18.82
CA ILE A 221 -16.15 -21.53 -20.09
C ILE A 221 -15.95 -23.05 -20.13
N PRO A 222 -16.98 -23.88 -19.83
CA PRO A 222 -17.03 -25.23 -20.38
C PRO A 222 -17.31 -25.21 -21.89
#